data_AF-A0A0F4LFJ0-F1
#
_entry.id   AF-A0A0F4LFJ0-F1
#
_cell.length_a   1.000
_cell.length_b   1.000
_cell.length_c   1.000
_cell.angle_alpha   90.00
_cell.angle_beta   90.00
_cell.angle_gamma   90.00
#
_symmetry.space_group_name_H-M   'P 1'
#
loop_
_entity.id
_entity.type
_entity.pdbx_description
1 polymer ?
#
loop_
_entity_poly.entity_id
_entity_poly.type
_entity_poly.pdbx_seq_one_letter_code
_entity_poly.pdbx_strand_id
1 'polypeptide(L)'
;MTSKSSNQSDVERKKHEDSIKYLYFSRYLMVRYSVVIFLFANLFWLLILVEYQKLPGIILAGLMTILSGIAAIEQLTKMHNRKSDVPITRIYLWLQIIGNILLACSLFIPFKKQILPFITDQNSVYFMVAFLLAGILLAYFCERRIHNINIGKDKYLKAIKAFKND
;
A
#
# COMPACT_ATOMS: atom_id res chain seq x y z
N MET A 1 -28.75 -27.55 -33.55
CA MET A 1 -27.35 -27.08 -33.65
C MET A 1 -27.15 -25.63 -33.19
N THR A 2 -28.19 -24.90 -32.78
CA THR A 2 -28.14 -23.46 -32.45
C THR A 2 -27.68 -23.12 -31.01
N SER A 3 -27.75 -24.05 -30.05
CA SER A 3 -27.38 -23.76 -28.63
C SER A 3 -25.87 -23.72 -28.36
N LYS A 4 -25.04 -24.32 -29.21
CA LYS A 4 -23.58 -24.36 -29.03
C LYS A 4 -22.92 -23.01 -29.37
N SER A 5 -23.51 -22.27 -30.33
CA SER A 5 -23.06 -20.94 -30.75
C SER A 5 -23.37 -19.85 -29.72
N SER A 6 -24.54 -19.88 -29.05
CA SER A 6 -24.85 -18.91 -27.99
C SER A 6 -24.01 -19.14 -26.73
N ASN A 7 -23.77 -20.40 -26.35
CA ASN A 7 -22.90 -20.71 -25.21
C ASN A 7 -21.44 -20.31 -25.47
N GLN A 8 -20.95 -20.40 -26.71
CA GLN A 8 -19.60 -19.94 -27.06
C GLN A 8 -19.48 -18.42 -27.00
N SER A 9 -20.48 -17.67 -27.50
CA SER A 9 -20.48 -16.21 -27.42
C SER A 9 -20.66 -15.70 -25.98
N ASP A 10 -21.45 -16.38 -25.15
CA ASP A 10 -21.59 -16.04 -23.71
C ASP A 10 -20.31 -16.35 -22.91
N VAL A 11 -19.59 -17.41 -23.24
CA VAL A 11 -18.27 -17.72 -22.65
C VAL A 11 -17.22 -16.70 -23.07
N GLU A 12 -17.21 -16.28 -24.33
CA GLU A 12 -16.30 -15.23 -24.83
C GLU A 12 -16.59 -13.87 -24.17
N ARG A 13 -17.87 -13.51 -24.03
CA ARG A 13 -18.28 -12.30 -23.30
C ARG A 13 -17.85 -12.33 -21.83
N LYS A 14 -18.06 -13.45 -21.13
CA LYS A 14 -17.58 -13.62 -19.74
C LYS A 14 -16.07 -13.51 -19.63
N LYS A 15 -15.32 -14.17 -20.53
CA LYS A 15 -13.85 -14.05 -20.59
C LYS A 15 -13.39 -12.62 -20.81
N HIS A 16 -14.11 -11.87 -21.64
CA HIS A 16 -13.82 -10.46 -21.91
C HIS A 16 -14.07 -9.58 -20.68
N GLU A 17 -15.22 -9.76 -20.00
CA GLU A 17 -15.54 -9.07 -18.75
C GLU A 17 -14.54 -9.39 -17.63
N ASP A 18 -14.12 -10.65 -17.51
CA ASP A 18 -13.12 -11.10 -16.55
C ASP A 18 -11.74 -10.50 -16.85
N SER A 19 -11.36 -10.41 -18.13
CA SER A 19 -10.11 -9.79 -18.56
C SER A 19 -10.06 -8.30 -18.21
N ILE A 20 -11.16 -7.57 -18.45
CA ILE A 20 -11.28 -6.16 -18.05
C ILE A 20 -11.17 -6.03 -16.53
N LYS A 21 -11.85 -6.88 -15.76
CA LYS A 21 -11.77 -6.89 -14.30
C LYS A 21 -10.33 -7.13 -13.81
N TYR A 22 -9.62 -8.06 -14.44
CA TYR A 22 -8.21 -8.33 -14.15
C TYR A 22 -7.30 -7.13 -14.47
N LEU A 23 -7.55 -6.42 -15.58
CA LEU A 23 -6.82 -5.20 -15.94
C LEU A 23 -7.00 -4.08 -14.90
N TYR A 24 -8.21 -3.86 -14.39
CA TYR A 24 -8.46 -2.91 -13.30
C TYR A 24 -7.78 -3.35 -11.98
N PHE A 25 -7.76 -4.64 -11.70
CA PHE A 25 -7.05 -5.21 -10.55
C PHE A 25 -5.53 -5.00 -10.65
N SER A 26 -4.96 -5.29 -11.82
CA SER A 26 -3.52 -5.19 -12.08
C SER A 26 -2.98 -3.77 -11.87
N ARG A 27 -3.80 -2.74 -12.13
CA ARG A 27 -3.44 -1.33 -11.92
C ARG A 27 -3.02 -1.01 -10.48
N TYR A 28 -3.64 -1.67 -9.50
CA TYR A 28 -3.45 -1.41 -8.07
C TYR A 28 -2.61 -2.47 -7.33
N LEU A 29 -2.13 -3.52 -8.03
CA LEU A 29 -1.35 -4.60 -7.42
C LEU A 29 -0.16 -4.09 -6.61
N MET A 30 0.65 -3.20 -7.19
CA MET A 30 1.82 -2.66 -6.51
C MET A 30 1.45 -1.90 -5.22
N VAL A 31 0.41 -1.06 -5.28
CA VAL A 31 -0.04 -0.27 -4.13
C VAL A 31 -0.50 -1.19 -3.00
N ARG A 32 -1.20 -2.27 -3.35
CA ARG A 32 -1.68 -3.26 -2.39
C ARG A 32 -0.54 -3.96 -1.66
N TYR A 33 0.38 -4.55 -2.42
CA TYR A 33 1.49 -5.27 -1.80
C TYR A 33 2.33 -4.34 -0.94
N SER A 34 2.51 -3.08 -1.35
CA SER A 34 3.22 -2.08 -0.56
C SER A 34 2.50 -1.76 0.74
N VAL A 35 1.18 -1.59 0.74
CA VAL A 35 0.40 -1.36 1.97
C VAL A 35 0.45 -2.57 2.90
N VAL A 36 0.41 -3.79 2.38
CA VAL A 36 0.55 -5.01 3.18
C VAL A 36 1.96 -5.11 3.77
N ILE A 37 3.00 -4.78 3.02
CA ILE A 37 4.38 -4.70 3.54
C ILE A 37 4.46 -3.70 4.69
N PHE A 38 3.87 -2.51 4.56
CA PHE A 38 3.85 -1.54 5.65
C PHE A 38 3.04 -2.02 6.86
N LEU A 39 1.91 -2.71 6.66
CA LEU A 39 1.15 -3.32 7.75
C LEU A 39 2.02 -4.27 8.56
N PHE A 40 2.73 -5.19 7.89
CA PHE A 40 3.63 -6.11 8.59
C PHE A 40 4.80 -5.40 9.24
N ALA A 41 5.43 -4.42 8.57
CA ALA A 41 6.53 -3.66 9.15
C ALA A 41 6.10 -2.91 10.44
N ASN A 42 4.95 -2.24 10.41
CA ASN A 42 4.39 -1.54 11.57
C ASN A 42 3.98 -2.51 12.68
N LEU A 43 3.41 -3.68 12.32
CA LEU A 43 3.06 -4.73 13.26
C LEU A 43 4.30 -5.34 13.93
N PHE A 44 5.36 -5.64 13.18
CA PHE A 44 6.62 -6.13 13.74
C PHE A 44 7.23 -5.12 14.71
N TRP A 45 7.21 -3.84 14.32
CA TRP A 45 7.70 -2.78 15.18
C TRP A 45 6.86 -2.66 16.48
N LEU A 46 5.53 -2.79 16.39
CA LEU A 46 4.64 -2.84 17.54
C LEU A 46 4.98 -4.01 18.47
N LEU A 47 5.14 -5.21 17.93
CA LEU A 47 5.47 -6.41 18.72
C LEU A 47 6.78 -6.23 19.50
N ILE A 48 7.81 -5.69 18.85
CA ILE A 48 9.08 -5.36 19.51
C ILE A 48 8.83 -4.36 20.64
N LEU A 49 8.07 -3.29 20.41
CA LEU A 49 7.86 -2.25 21.42
C LEU A 49 7.06 -2.71 22.64
N VAL A 50 6.15 -3.67 22.46
CA VAL A 50 5.44 -4.34 23.55
C VAL A 50 6.43 -5.09 24.44
N GLU A 51 7.41 -5.79 23.87
CA GLU A 51 8.49 -6.44 24.64
C GLU A 51 9.25 -5.44 25.51
N TYR A 52 9.63 -4.28 24.93
CA TYR A 52 10.37 -3.23 25.63
C TYR A 52 9.51 -2.33 26.54
N GLN A 53 8.20 -2.58 26.62
CA GLN A 53 7.23 -1.85 27.46
C GLN A 53 7.29 -0.32 27.27
N LYS A 54 7.49 0.15 26.04
CA LYS A 54 7.59 1.59 25.72
C LYS A 54 6.26 2.15 25.22
N LEU A 55 5.44 2.66 26.13
CA LEU A 55 4.11 3.21 25.82
C LEU A 55 4.07 4.18 24.62
N PRO A 56 4.94 5.21 24.51
CA PRO A 56 4.87 6.16 23.40
C PRO A 56 5.12 5.50 22.03
N GLY A 57 6.10 4.60 21.96
CA GLY A 57 6.36 3.80 20.77
C GLY A 57 5.19 2.88 20.44
N ILE A 58 4.64 2.17 21.44
CA ILE A 58 3.50 1.25 21.27
C ILE A 58 2.30 1.97 20.67
N ILE A 59 1.95 3.15 21.19
CA ILE A 59 0.83 3.95 20.68
C ILE A 59 1.06 4.33 19.22
N LEU A 60 2.26 4.82 18.89
CA LEU A 60 2.60 5.23 17.53
C LEU A 60 2.59 4.04 16.54
N ALA A 61 3.25 2.94 16.89
CA ALA A 61 3.28 1.73 16.07
C ALA A 61 1.89 1.10 15.91
N GLY A 62 1.09 1.10 16.98
CA GLY A 62 -0.28 0.60 16.97
C GLY A 62 -1.19 1.43 16.06
N LEU A 63 -1.10 2.77 16.16
CA LEU A 63 -1.84 3.67 15.28
C LEU A 63 -1.48 3.43 13.81
N MET A 64 -0.18 3.35 13.48
CA MET A 64 0.27 3.09 12.11
C MET A 64 -0.20 1.72 11.59
N THR A 65 -0.19 0.70 12.45
CA THR A 65 -0.70 -0.64 12.13
C THR A 65 -2.20 -0.61 11.82
N ILE A 66 -3.00 0.04 12.66
CA ILE A 66 -4.46 0.17 12.44
C ILE A 66 -4.75 0.92 11.14
N LEU A 67 -4.08 2.06 10.90
CA LEU A 67 -4.26 2.84 9.68
C LEU A 67 -3.91 2.04 8.42
N SER A 68 -2.81 1.28 8.47
CA SER A 68 -2.40 0.41 7.37
C SER A 68 -3.39 -0.73 7.11
N GLY A 69 -4.01 -1.27 8.16
CA GLY A 69 -5.06 -2.28 8.08
C GLY A 69 -6.34 -1.73 7.42
N ILE A 70 -6.75 -0.52 7.80
CA ILE A 70 -7.90 0.16 7.18
C ILE A 70 -7.62 0.41 5.69
N ALA A 71 -6.42 0.88 5.33
CA ALA A 71 -6.02 1.07 3.94
C ALA A 71 -6.03 -0.26 3.15
N ALA A 72 -5.59 -1.37 3.75
CA ALA A 72 -5.65 -2.69 3.13
C ALA A 72 -7.10 -3.15 2.90
N ILE A 73 -8.00 -2.95 3.87
CA ILE A 73 -9.43 -3.28 3.76
C ILE A 73 -10.11 -2.43 2.68
N GLU A 74 -9.79 -1.12 2.59
CA GLU A 74 -10.30 -0.25 1.53
C GLU A 74 -9.94 -0.81 0.15
N GLN A 75 -8.67 -1.20 -0.04
CA GLN A 75 -8.21 -1.75 -1.30
C GLN A 75 -8.84 -3.10 -1.65
N LEU A 76 -9.17 -3.94 -0.66
CA LEU A 76 -9.90 -5.19 -0.88
C LEU A 76 -11.36 -4.93 -1.26
N THR A 77 -12.03 -4.03 -0.54
CA THR A 77 -13.46 -3.71 -0.75
C THR A 77 -13.69 -3.04 -2.10
N LYS A 78 -12.81 -2.12 -2.50
CA LYS A 78 -12.92 -1.39 -3.77
C LYS A 78 -12.61 -2.23 -5.00
N MET A 79 -12.16 -3.48 -4.86
CA MET A 79 -12.04 -4.39 -5.99
C MET A 79 -13.39 -4.77 -6.61
N HIS A 80 -14.45 -4.76 -5.80
CA HIS A 80 -15.77 -5.19 -6.26
C HIS A 80 -16.53 -4.06 -6.94
N ASN A 81 -16.19 -2.81 -6.63
CA ASN A 81 -16.82 -1.61 -7.17
C ASN A 81 -15.88 -0.92 -8.15
N ARG A 82 -16.31 -0.72 -9.41
CA ARG A 82 -15.53 -0.10 -10.50
C ARG A 82 -15.07 1.36 -10.26
N LYS A 83 -15.17 1.90 -9.04
CA LYS A 83 -14.73 3.25 -8.70
C LYS A 83 -13.21 3.29 -8.53
N SER A 84 -12.56 4.16 -9.30
CA SER A 84 -11.09 4.24 -9.41
C SER A 84 -10.41 4.87 -8.20
N ASP A 85 -11.12 5.50 -7.27
CA ASP A 85 -10.47 6.31 -6.22
C ASP A 85 -10.22 5.53 -4.91
N VAL A 86 -8.99 5.64 -4.40
CA VAL A 86 -8.51 5.08 -3.11
C VAL A 86 -8.06 6.20 -2.14
N PRO A 87 -8.96 7.11 -1.72
CA PRO A 87 -8.64 8.26 -0.87
C PRO A 87 -8.04 7.88 0.48
N ILE A 88 -8.52 6.82 1.16
CA ILE A 88 -8.02 6.47 2.50
C ILE A 88 -6.59 5.95 2.39
N THR A 89 -6.34 5.07 1.42
CA THR A 89 -4.99 4.57 1.09
C THR A 89 -4.03 5.72 0.80
N ARG A 90 -4.50 6.75 0.07
CA ARG A 90 -3.70 7.92 -0.26
C ARG A 90 -3.29 8.73 0.97
N ILE A 91 -4.25 8.99 1.86
CA ILE A 91 -4.01 9.66 3.14
C ILE A 91 -3.02 8.85 3.98
N TYR A 92 -3.22 7.53 4.05
CA TYR A 92 -2.31 6.64 4.76
C TYR A 92 -0.88 6.69 4.22
N LEU A 93 -0.67 6.68 2.89
CA LEU A 93 0.68 6.77 2.31
C LEU A 93 1.39 8.06 2.69
N TRP A 94 0.67 9.19 2.71
CA TRP A 94 1.21 10.46 3.19
C TRP A 94 1.54 10.43 4.68
N LEU A 95 0.66 9.86 5.51
CA LEU A 95 0.91 9.66 6.93
C LEU A 95 2.12 8.73 7.17
N GLN A 96 2.31 7.70 6.36
CA GLN A 96 3.48 6.81 6.44
C GLN A 96 4.78 7.54 6.07
N ILE A 97 4.76 8.41 5.04
CA ILE A 97 5.92 9.24 4.70
C ILE A 97 6.27 10.17 5.87
N ILE A 98 5.29 10.91 6.38
CA ILE A 98 5.48 11.84 7.50
C ILE A 98 5.96 11.08 8.74
N GLY A 99 5.33 9.95 9.06
CA GLY A 99 5.71 9.08 10.17
C GLY A 99 7.15 8.59 10.06
N ASN A 100 7.57 8.11 8.89
CA ASN A 100 8.94 7.67 8.67
C ASN A 100 9.96 8.82 8.79
N ILE A 101 9.62 10.02 8.33
CA ILE A 101 10.46 11.23 8.48
C ILE A 101 10.59 11.58 9.96
N LEU A 102 9.48 11.61 10.71
CA LEU A 102 9.50 11.90 12.15
C LEU A 102 10.31 10.85 12.93
N LEU A 103 10.17 9.57 12.58
CA LEU A 103 10.97 8.48 13.15
C LEU A 103 12.46 8.66 12.83
N ALA A 104 12.80 9.02 11.59
CA ALA A 104 14.19 9.26 11.20
C ALA A 104 14.80 10.44 11.96
N CYS A 105 14.06 11.54 12.14
CA CYS A 105 14.49 12.67 12.97
C CYS A 105 14.64 12.26 14.44
N SER A 106 13.73 11.44 14.97
CA SER A 106 13.75 11.01 16.37
C SER A 106 15.00 10.22 16.75
N LEU A 107 15.65 9.54 15.79
CA LEU A 107 16.89 8.77 16.00
C LEU A 107 18.09 9.63 16.40
N PHE A 108 18.07 10.92 16.09
CA PHE A 108 19.15 11.87 16.42
C PHE A 108 18.92 12.60 17.75
N ILE A 109 17.79 12.35 18.41
CA ILE A 109 17.36 13.01 19.65
C ILE A 109 17.46 12.00 20.81
N PRO A 110 17.74 12.42 22.06
CA PRO A 110 17.72 11.53 23.23
C PRO A 110 16.40 10.77 23.43
N PHE A 111 15.30 11.24 22.81
CA PHE A 111 13.99 10.60 22.83
C PHE A 111 13.93 9.26 22.08
N LYS A 112 14.94 8.91 21.28
CA LYS A 112 15.01 7.64 20.54
C LYS A 112 14.81 6.39 21.41
N LYS A 113 15.24 6.42 22.68
CA LYS A 113 15.08 5.28 23.60
C LYS A 113 13.62 4.95 23.94
N GLN A 114 12.70 5.89 23.72
CA GLN A 114 11.27 5.66 23.96
C GLN A 114 10.53 5.13 22.71
N ILE A 115 11.05 5.41 21.51
CA ILE A 115 10.40 5.04 20.25
C ILE A 115 11.10 3.84 19.58
N LEU A 116 12.42 3.73 19.75
CA LEU A 116 13.30 2.75 19.13
C LEU A 116 14.32 2.24 20.17
N PRO A 117 13.87 1.56 21.24
CA PRO A 117 14.72 1.12 22.36
C PRO A 117 15.77 0.07 21.95
N PHE A 118 15.59 -0.61 20.81
CA PHE A 118 16.49 -1.62 20.26
C PHE A 118 17.69 -1.02 19.50
N ILE A 119 17.73 0.31 19.31
CA ILE A 119 18.84 0.98 18.63
C ILE A 119 19.88 1.42 19.66
N THR A 120 20.91 0.58 19.82
CA THR A 120 22.01 0.80 20.77
C THR A 120 23.23 1.46 20.11
N ASP A 121 23.64 0.94 18.94
CA ASP A 121 24.87 1.35 18.27
C ASP A 121 24.65 2.33 17.12
N GLN A 122 25.70 3.08 16.78
CA GLN A 122 25.66 4.06 15.69
C GLN A 122 25.47 3.40 14.30
N ASN A 123 25.99 2.18 14.10
CA ASN A 123 25.74 1.42 12.88
C ASN A 123 24.26 1.06 12.73
N SER A 124 23.59 0.69 13.83
CA SER A 124 22.15 0.41 13.85
C SER A 124 21.31 1.64 13.55
N VAL A 125 21.77 2.84 13.94
CA VAL A 125 21.14 4.11 13.57
C VAL A 125 21.17 4.30 12.05
N TYR A 126 22.33 4.17 11.40
CA TYR A 126 22.44 4.35 9.95
C TYR A 126 21.62 3.31 9.18
N PHE A 127 21.62 2.06 9.64
CA PHE A 127 20.78 1.01 9.06
C PHE A 127 19.28 1.34 9.17
N MET A 128 18.84 1.80 10.34
CA MET A 128 17.44 2.18 10.56
C MET A 128 17.04 3.40 9.72
N VAL A 129 17.91 4.39 9.58
CA VAL A 129 17.67 5.53 8.69
C VAL A 129 17.54 5.07 7.24
N ALA A 130 18.43 4.19 6.76
CA ALA A 130 18.33 3.64 5.41
C ALA A 130 17.02 2.86 5.19
N PHE A 131 16.60 2.07 6.19
CA PHE A 131 15.33 1.34 6.17
C PHE A 131 14.11 2.30 6.11
N LEU A 132 14.10 3.35 6.92
CA LEU A 132 13.04 4.37 6.90
C LEU A 132 13.01 5.14 5.58
N LEU A 133 14.17 5.46 5.01
CA LEU A 133 14.29 6.09 3.69
C LEU A 133 13.74 5.18 2.58
N ALA A 134 14.05 3.89 2.61
CA ALA A 134 13.47 2.92 1.67
C ALA A 134 11.94 2.88 1.79
N GLY A 135 11.39 2.94 3.00
CA GLY A 135 9.96 3.05 3.25
C GLY A 135 9.33 4.33 2.68
N ILE A 136 10.00 5.48 2.84
CA ILE A 136 9.57 6.77 2.26
C ILE A 136 9.54 6.69 0.72
N LEU A 137 10.60 6.17 0.11
CA LEU A 137 10.69 6.02 -1.34
C LEU A 137 9.59 5.10 -1.89
N LEU A 138 9.33 3.98 -1.21
CA LEU A 138 8.27 3.05 -1.59
C LEU A 138 6.88 3.70 -1.50
N ALA A 139 6.60 4.43 -0.41
CA ALA A 139 5.33 5.13 -0.23
C ALA A 139 5.15 6.25 -1.27
N TYR A 140 6.21 7.01 -1.56
CA TYR A 140 6.20 8.03 -2.61
C TYR A 140 5.95 7.43 -4.00
N PHE A 141 6.57 6.28 -4.31
CA PHE A 141 6.34 5.60 -5.58
C PHE A 141 4.87 5.14 -5.69
N CYS A 142 4.30 4.61 -4.61
CA CYS A 142 2.89 4.24 -4.56
C CYS A 142 1.96 5.44 -4.80
N GLU A 143 2.25 6.58 -4.17
CA GLU A 143 1.49 7.81 -4.36
C GLU A 143 1.55 8.30 -5.81
N ARG A 144 2.76 8.32 -6.40
CA ARG A 144 2.94 8.68 -7.81
C ARG A 144 2.20 7.71 -8.74
N ARG A 145 2.14 6.43 -8.38
CA ARG A 145 1.38 5.43 -9.12
C ARG A 145 -0.12 5.70 -9.06
N ILE A 146 -0.67 5.97 -7.88
CA ILE A 146 -2.09 6.34 -7.70
C ILE A 146 -2.42 7.59 -8.50
N HIS A 147 -1.59 8.62 -8.40
CA HIS A 147 -1.76 9.87 -9.16
C HIS A 147 -1.81 9.64 -10.68
N ASN A 148 -0.93 8.79 -11.22
CA ASN A 148 -0.94 8.44 -12.64
C ASN A 148 -2.19 7.67 -13.06
N ILE A 149 -2.75 6.84 -12.17
CA ILE A 149 -4.00 6.12 -12.43
C ILE A 149 -5.19 7.09 -12.45
N ASN A 150 -5.22 8.05 -11.52
CA ASN A 150 -6.28 9.06 -11.43
C ASN A 150 -6.30 10.02 -12.63
N ILE A 151 -5.13 10.42 -13.15
CA ILE A 151 -5.03 11.26 -14.36
C ILE A 151 -5.21 10.41 -15.64
N GLY A 152 -5.30 9.08 -15.52
CA GLY A 152 -5.51 8.18 -16.65
C GLY A 152 -4.32 8.09 -17.61
N LYS A 153 -3.10 8.39 -17.13
CA LYS A 153 -1.85 8.31 -17.90
C LYS A 153 -1.20 6.93 -17.87
N ASP A 154 -1.83 5.93 -17.28
CA ASP A 154 -1.27 4.60 -17.12
C ASP A 154 -1.42 3.73 -18.39
N LYS A 155 -0.47 2.81 -18.57
CA LYS A 155 -0.46 1.86 -19.69
C LYS A 155 -1.69 0.94 -19.71
N TYR A 156 -2.27 0.61 -18.55
CA TYR A 156 -3.42 -0.30 -18.47
C TYR A 156 -4.70 0.36 -18.97
N LEU A 157 -4.86 1.68 -18.84
CA LEU A 157 -5.99 2.39 -19.44
C LEU A 157 -5.96 2.35 -20.97
N LYS A 158 -4.77 2.39 -21.59
CA LYS A 158 -4.63 2.18 -23.04
C LYS A 158 -5.04 0.77 -23.45
N ALA A 159 -4.64 -0.25 -22.68
CA ALA A 159 -5.07 -1.64 -22.92
C ALA A 159 -6.59 -1.80 -22.74
N ILE A 160 -7.19 -1.23 -21.68
CA ILE A 160 -8.65 -1.26 -21.46
C ILE A 160 -9.40 -0.56 -22.61
N LYS A 161 -8.89 0.57 -23.13
CA LYS A 161 -9.48 1.25 -24.29
C LYS A 161 -9.37 0.45 -25.58
N ALA A 162 -8.26 -0.26 -25.80
CA ALA A 162 -8.11 -1.17 -26.94
C ALA A 162 -9.12 -2.32 -26.85
N PHE A 163 -9.20 -2.99 -25.70
CA PHE A 163 -10.18 -4.06 -25.47
C PHE A 163 -11.64 -3.60 -25.56
N LYS A 164 -11.97 -2.35 -25.22
CA LYS A 164 -13.35 -1.84 -25.32
C LYS A 164 -13.78 -1.51 -26.76
N ASN A 165 -12.83 -1.33 -27.66
CA ASN A 165 -13.08 -0.93 -29.05
C ASN A 165 -13.01 -2.09 -30.05
N ASP A 166 -12.57 -3.27 -29.61
CA ASP A 166 -12.62 -4.55 -30.35
C ASP A 166 -13.93 -5.30 -30.02
#